data_AF-A0A971AWR6-F1
#
_entry.id   AF-A0A971AWR6-F1
#
_cell.length_a   1.000
_cell.length_b   1.000
_cell.length_c   1.000
_cell.angle_alpha   90.00
_cell.angle_beta   90.00
_cell.angle_gamma   90.00
#
_symmetry.space_group_name_H-M   'P 1'
#
loop_
_entity.id
_entity.type
_entity.pdbx_description
1 polymer ?
#
loop_
_entity_poly.entity_id
_entity_poly.type
_entity_poly.pdbx_seq_one_letter_code
_entity_poly.pdbx_strand_id
1 'polypeptide(L)' 'MEIRVSAVQARYLGDQRAEVTATERSFVVDQRANTGQEGAKFCPIELVAASLAS' A
#
# COMPACT_ATOMS: atom_id res chain seq x y z
N MET A 1 -9.90 29.37 5.47
CA MET A 1 -8.67 28.56 5.43
C MET A 1 -9.08 27.12 5.54
N GLU A 2 -8.88 26.33 4.49
CA GLU A 2 -9.26 24.91 4.45
C GLU A 2 -8.00 24.09 4.78
N ILE A 3 -8.08 23.19 5.77
CA ILE A 3 -6.99 22.27 6.12
C ILE A 3 -7.36 20.92 5.52
N ARG A 4 -6.51 20.40 4.64
CA ARG A 4 -6.65 19.03 4.11
C ARG A 4 -5.73 18.09 4.88
N VAL A 5 -6.32 17.05 5.45
CA VAL A 5 -5.59 15.97 6.11
C VAL A 5 -5.60 14.76 5.20
N SER A 6 -4.44 14.37 4.72
CA SER A 6 -4.24 13.11 3.98
C SER A 6 -3.78 12.05 4.97
N ALA A 7 -4.71 11.20 5.42
CA ALA A 7 -4.39 10.06 6.26
C ALA A 7 -4.06 8.83 5.40
N VAL A 8 -2.99 8.13 5.77
CA VAL A 8 -2.63 6.82 5.23
C VAL A 8 -2.65 5.81 6.37
N GLN A 9 -3.34 4.71 6.17
CA GLN A 9 -3.43 3.63 7.15
C GLN A 9 -2.93 2.33 6.52
N ALA A 10 -2.15 1.58 7.28
CA ALA A 10 -1.76 0.22 6.94
C ALA A 10 -2.37 -0.75 7.97
N ARG A 11 -3.09 -1.77 7.49
CA ARG A 11 -3.70 -2.81 8.32
C ARG A 11 -3.07 -4.15 8.00
N TYR A 12 -2.47 -4.79 9.00
CA TYR A 12 -1.93 -6.15 8.85
C TYR A 12 -3.07 -7.16 8.65
N LEU A 13 -2.94 -8.03 7.63
CA LEU A 13 -3.95 -9.01 7.26
C LEU A 13 -3.57 -10.46 7.62
N GLY A 14 -2.35 -10.69 8.13
CA GLY A 14 -1.77 -12.03 8.23
C GLY A 14 -0.90 -12.36 7.03
N ASP A 15 -0.14 -13.46 7.11
CA ASP A 15 0.68 -14.00 6.02
C ASP A 15 1.57 -12.96 5.31
N GLN A 16 2.12 -12.02 6.08
CA GLN A 16 3.00 -10.94 5.59
C GLN A 16 2.31 -9.94 4.64
N ARG A 17 0.97 -9.96 4.60
CA ARG A 17 0.15 -9.02 3.83
C ARG A 17 -0.30 -7.83 4.66
N ALA A 18 -0.42 -6.69 4.00
CA ALA A 18 -1.05 -5.50 4.57
C ALA A 18 -1.98 -4.85 3.56
N GLU A 19 -3.12 -4.36 4.03
CA GLU A 19 -3.97 -3.44 3.28
C GLU A 19 -3.51 -2.01 3.55
N VAL A 20 -3.25 -1.25 2.49
CA VAL A 20 -2.90 0.17 2.55
C VAL A 20 -4.07 0.99 2.03
N THR A 21 -4.61 1.85 2.87
CA THR A 21 -5.69 2.78 2.53
C THR A 21 -5.17 4.22 2.55
N ALA A 22 -5.30 4.92 1.43
CA ALA A 22 -4.96 6.33 1.29
C ALA A 22 -6.15 7.08 0.69
N THR A 23 -6.73 8.01 1.46
CA THR A 23 -7.95 8.75 1.09
C THR A 23 -9.09 7.79 0.72
N GLU A 24 -9.36 7.57 -0.57
CA GLU A 24 -10.44 6.71 -1.08
C GLU A 24 -9.94 5.44 -1.80
N ARG A 25 -8.62 5.23 -1.85
CA ARG A 25 -8.00 4.08 -2.52
C ARG A 25 -7.48 3.10 -1.50
N SER A 26 -7.77 1.81 -1.71
CA SER A 26 -7.19 0.70 -0.96
C SER A 26 -6.50 -0.27 -1.91
N PHE A 27 -5.36 -0.82 -1.49
CA PHE A 27 -4.67 -1.90 -2.17
C PHE A 27 -3.90 -2.77 -1.18
N VAL A 28 -3.74 -4.05 -1.53
CA VAL A 28 -2.95 -4.99 -0.73
C VAL A 28 -1.50 -5.00 -1.21
N VAL A 29 -0.59 -4.96 -0.24
CA VAL A 29 0.84 -5.17 -0.43
C VAL A 29 1.27 -6.48 0.22
N ASP A 30 2.26 -7.13 -0.37
CA ASP A 30 2.86 -8.39 0.11
C ASP A 30 4.37 -8.36 -0.13
N GLN A 31 5.10 -9.36 0.33
CA GLN A 31 6.51 -9.51 -0.01
C GLN A 31 6.72 -9.65 -1.52
N ARG A 32 7.89 -9.21 -1.98
CA ARG A 32 8.26 -9.25 -3.41
C ARG A 32 8.19 -10.66 -4.01
N ALA A 33 8.44 -11.69 -3.22
CA ALA A 33 8.30 -13.09 -3.66
C ALA A 33 6.85 -13.51 -3.89
N ASN A 34 5.88 -12.79 -3.32
CA ASN A 34 4.47 -13.15 -3.25
C ASN A 34 3.56 -12.20 -4.07
N THR A 35 4.10 -11.18 -4.74
CA THR A 35 3.29 -10.25 -5.57
C THR A 35 2.63 -10.91 -6.78
N GLY A 36 3.00 -12.15 -7.11
CA GLY A 36 2.30 -12.98 -8.10
C GLY A 36 1.05 -13.68 -7.54
N GLN A 37 0.79 -13.61 -6.23
CA GLN A 37 -0.41 -14.18 -5.62
C GLN A 37 -1.60 -13.22 -5.74
N GLU A 38 -2.79 -13.79 -5.88
CA GLU A 38 -4.03 -13.04 -6.08
C GLU A 38 -4.26 -12.00 -4.96
N GLY A 39 -4.46 -10.74 -5.37
CA GLY A 39 -4.77 -9.61 -4.48
C GLY A 39 -3.59 -8.69 -4.15
N ALA A 40 -2.34 -9.18 -4.13
CA ALA A 40 -1.16 -8.37 -3.81
C ALA A 40 -0.66 -7.60 -5.03
N LYS A 41 -0.91 -6.29 -5.11
CA LYS A 41 -0.57 -5.49 -6.30
C LYS A 41 0.87 -4.99 -6.32
N PHE A 42 1.48 -4.81 -5.16
CA PHE A 42 2.81 -4.21 -5.03
C PHE A 42 3.57 -4.85 -3.88
N CYS A 43 4.89 -4.86 -3.96
CA CYS A 43 5.67 -4.95 -2.73
C CYS A 43 5.86 -3.55 -2.11
N PRO A 44 5.98 -3.43 -0.77
CA PRO A 44 6.07 -2.13 -0.11
C PRO A 44 7.20 -1.23 -0.64
N ILE A 45 8.36 -1.80 -1.00
CA ILE A 45 9.50 -1.01 -1.48
C ILE A 45 9.31 -0.50 -2.91
N GLU A 46 8.61 -1.24 -3.76
CA GLU A 46 8.23 -0.77 -5.11
C GLU A 46 7.25 0.40 -5.04
N LEU A 47 6.31 0.37 -4.08
CA LEU A 47 5.39 1.47 -3.83
C LEU A 47 6.13 2.75 -3.41
N VAL A 48 7.10 2.64 -2.50
CA VAL A 48 7.92 3.77 -2.06
C VAL A 48 8.74 4.31 -3.24
N ALA A 49 9.40 3.44 -4.00
CA ALA A 49 10.16 3.85 -5.17
C ALA A 49 9.30 4.60 -6.21
N ALA A 50 8.08 4.10 -6.48
CA ALA A 50 7.14 4.76 -7.39
C ALA A 50 6.74 6.16 -6.91
N SER A 51 6.53 6.35 -5.60
CA SER A 51 6.21 7.66 -5.02
C SER A 51 7.36 8.68 -5.06
N LEU A 52 8.61 8.22 -5.08
CA LEU A 52 9.77 9.10 -5.16
C LEU A 52 10.05 9.57 -6.59
N ALA A 53 9.52 8.88 -7.58
CA ALA A 53 9.66 9.22 -9.00
C ALA A 53 8.59 10.20 -9.50
N SER A 54 7.59 10.54 -8.67
CA SER A 54 6.45 11.41 -9.01
C SER A 54 6.64 12.86 -8.60
#